data_AF-A0A4Y7UGA8-F1
#
_entry.id   AF-A0A4Y7UGA8-F1
#
_cell.length_a   1.000
_cell.length_b   1.000
_cell.length_c   1.000
_cell.angle_alpha   90.00
_cell.angle_beta   90.00
_cell.angle_gamma   90.00
#
_symmetry.space_group_name_H-M   'P 1'
#
loop_
_entity.id
_entity.type
_entity.pdbx_description
1 polymer ?
#
loop_
_entity_poly.entity_id
_entity_poly.type
_entity_poly.pdbx_seq_one_letter_code
_entity_poly.pdbx_strand_id
1 'polypeptide(L)'
;MKKLTFLVYTALMLAGAPSVKAQFVVTDPANLASGILNSANEIVQTSNTVSNVVKNFKEVEKVYKQGKEYYDKLQAVNNLVKDARKVQQTVLLVGDVSEMYVKNFGKMMNDPNFSAQELAAIANGYSALLGESTELLKELKQIVNSSSLSLNDKERMDIIDRVYKEVKEYHSLVRYYTNKNISVSILRAKKQHNTKRVLELYGTPNQKYW
;
A
#
# COMPACT_ATOMS: atom_id res chain seq x y z
N MET A 1 20.55 -3.70 -55.26
CA MET A 1 20.51 -2.47 -54.42
C MET A 1 19.28 -2.40 -53.51
N LYS A 2 18.04 -2.65 -53.98
CA LYS A 2 16.80 -2.57 -53.17
C LYS A 2 16.71 -3.51 -51.95
N LYS A 3 17.33 -4.70 -51.99
CA LYS A 3 17.34 -5.65 -50.87
C LYS A 3 18.27 -5.25 -49.72
N LEU A 4 19.35 -4.52 -50.03
CA LEU A 4 20.31 -4.05 -49.02
C LEU A 4 19.73 -2.89 -48.22
N THR A 5 19.00 -1.98 -48.88
CA THR A 5 18.27 -0.88 -48.23
C THR A 5 17.18 -1.41 -47.30
N PHE A 6 16.44 -2.46 -47.68
CA PHE A 6 15.38 -3.00 -46.82
C PHE A 6 15.95 -3.61 -45.52
N LEU A 7 17.11 -4.26 -45.60
CA LEU A 7 17.81 -4.87 -44.47
C LEU A 7 18.39 -3.85 -43.48
N VAL A 8 18.82 -2.69 -43.98
CA VAL A 8 19.29 -1.56 -43.15
C VAL A 8 18.12 -0.90 -42.42
N TYR A 9 16.94 -0.78 -43.04
CA TYR A 9 15.75 -0.24 -42.38
C TYR A 9 15.18 -1.18 -41.30
N THR A 10 15.21 -2.50 -41.47
CA THR A 10 14.83 -3.45 -40.41
C THR A 10 15.84 -3.49 -39.26
N ALA A 11 17.14 -3.34 -39.54
CA ALA A 11 18.16 -3.26 -38.48
C ALA A 11 18.04 -1.97 -37.65
N LEU A 12 17.67 -0.84 -38.26
CA LEU A 12 17.43 0.42 -37.56
C LEU A 12 16.17 0.40 -36.68
N MET A 13 15.13 -0.36 -37.05
CA MET A 13 13.95 -0.52 -36.19
C MET A 13 14.20 -1.41 -34.97
N LEU A 14 15.14 -2.37 -35.06
CA LEU A 14 15.54 -3.21 -33.92
C LEU A 14 16.48 -2.50 -32.94
N ALA A 15 17.24 -1.50 -33.39
CA ALA A 15 18.09 -0.67 -32.53
C ALA A 15 17.31 0.42 -31.77
N GLY A 16 16.08 0.72 -32.19
CA GLY A 16 15.21 1.74 -31.61
C GLY A 16 14.14 1.20 -30.66
N ALA A 17 14.19 -0.08 -30.28
CA ALA A 17 13.29 -0.59 -29.24
C ALA A 17 13.58 0.22 -27.96
N PRO A 18 12.64 1.05 -27.46
CA PRO A 18 12.82 1.65 -26.16
C PRO A 18 13.00 0.48 -25.21
N SER A 19 14.17 0.38 -24.58
CA SER A 19 14.30 -0.41 -23.38
C SER A 19 13.27 0.20 -22.44
N VAL A 20 12.12 -0.47 -22.33
CA VAL A 20 11.08 -0.13 -21.36
C VAL A 20 11.72 -0.43 -20.01
N LYS A 21 12.58 0.49 -19.55
CA LYS A 21 12.90 0.62 -18.15
C LYS A 21 11.54 0.85 -17.52
N ALA A 22 11.03 -0.14 -16.81
CA ALA A 22 9.81 -0.02 -16.05
C ALA A 22 10.01 1.16 -15.10
N GLN A 23 9.57 2.33 -15.53
CA GLN A 23 9.73 3.57 -14.82
C GLN A 23 8.66 3.51 -13.75
N PHE A 24 9.07 3.17 -12.53
CA PHE A 24 8.19 3.26 -11.38
C PHE A 24 7.53 4.63 -11.36
N VAL A 25 6.21 4.67 -11.16
CA VAL A 25 5.59 5.91 -10.77
C VAL A 25 6.19 6.26 -9.41
N VAL A 26 7.02 7.30 -9.38
CA VAL A 26 7.62 7.83 -8.14
C VAL A 26 6.59 8.69 -7.45
N THR A 27 5.47 8.09 -7.04
CA THR A 27 4.60 8.75 -6.09
C THR A 27 5.21 8.49 -4.73
N ASP A 28 5.94 9.49 -4.20
CA ASP A 28 6.50 9.44 -2.86
C ASP A 28 5.36 9.23 -1.85
N PRO A 29 5.34 8.13 -1.09
CA PRO A 29 4.24 7.89 -0.17
C PRO A 29 4.17 8.91 0.97
N ALA A 30 5.23 9.70 1.22
CA ALA A 30 5.16 10.89 2.08
C ALA A 30 4.24 11.97 1.48
N ASN A 31 4.33 12.23 0.17
CA ASN A 31 3.41 13.15 -0.51
C ASN A 31 1.97 12.62 -0.52
N LEU A 32 1.80 11.29 -0.57
CA LEU A 32 0.48 10.66 -0.45
C LEU A 32 -0.09 10.79 0.96
N ALA A 33 0.73 10.61 2.01
CA ALA A 33 0.34 10.85 3.40
C ALA A 33 -0.09 12.32 3.59
N SER A 34 0.70 13.29 3.12
CA SER A 34 0.31 14.71 3.14
C SER A 34 -0.99 14.96 2.37
N GLY A 35 -1.19 14.30 1.23
CA GLY A 35 -2.45 14.38 0.47
C GLY A 35 -3.65 13.82 1.24
N ILE A 36 -3.49 12.72 1.97
CA ILE A 36 -4.53 12.15 2.84
C ILE A 36 -4.85 13.12 3.98
N LEU A 37 -3.84 13.69 4.66
CA LEU A 37 -4.05 14.68 5.73
C LEU A 37 -4.83 15.90 5.24
N ASN A 38 -4.46 16.45 4.09
CA ASN A 38 -5.13 17.61 3.52
C ASN A 38 -6.59 17.29 3.20
N SER A 39 -6.85 16.18 2.51
CA SER A 39 -8.22 15.77 2.18
C SER A 39 -9.03 15.31 3.41
N ALA A 40 -8.38 14.80 4.46
CA ALA A 40 -9.03 14.46 5.73
C ALA A 40 -9.53 15.72 6.46
N ASN A 41 -8.73 16.78 6.46
CA ASN A 41 -9.15 18.08 7.01
C ASN A 41 -10.31 18.67 6.19
N GLU A 42 -10.36 18.42 4.88
CA GLU A 42 -11.48 18.81 4.03
C GLU A 42 -12.79 18.07 4.35
N ILE A 43 -12.75 16.83 4.87
CA ILE A 43 -13.95 16.10 5.32
C ILE A 43 -14.69 16.87 6.43
N VAL A 44 -13.93 17.52 7.33
CA VAL A 44 -14.49 18.30 8.44
C VAL A 44 -15.18 19.57 7.95
N GLN A 45 -14.61 20.21 6.93
CA GLN A 45 -15.09 21.49 6.41
C GLN A 45 -16.17 21.35 5.33
N THR A 46 -16.13 20.25 4.58
CA THR A 46 -17.01 19.97 3.45
C THR A 46 -17.38 18.49 3.46
N SER A 47 -18.59 18.16 3.93
CA SER A 47 -19.07 16.78 4.08
C SER A 47 -19.05 15.93 2.78
N ASN A 48 -18.83 16.55 1.61
CA ASN A 48 -18.80 15.90 0.30
C ASN A 48 -17.39 15.55 -0.22
N THR A 49 -16.30 15.95 0.47
CA THR A 49 -14.90 15.76 -0.02
C THR A 49 -14.31 14.39 0.35
N VAL A 50 -15.20 13.49 0.77
CA VAL A 50 -15.04 12.05 1.03
C VAL A 50 -14.41 11.32 -0.17
N SER A 51 -14.75 11.71 -1.41
CA SER A 51 -14.21 11.08 -2.63
C SER A 51 -12.70 11.29 -2.83
N ASN A 52 -12.14 12.43 -2.39
CA ASN A 52 -10.73 12.74 -2.58
C ASN A 52 -9.83 11.89 -1.68
N VAL A 53 -10.27 11.62 -0.44
CA VAL A 53 -9.52 10.76 0.48
C VAL A 53 -9.45 9.32 -0.03
N VAL A 54 -10.56 8.76 -0.53
CA VAL A 54 -10.55 7.42 -1.15
C VAL A 54 -9.69 7.38 -2.39
N LYS A 55 -9.71 8.43 -3.21
CA LYS A 55 -8.82 8.53 -4.38
C LYS A 55 -7.36 8.49 -3.95
N ASN A 56 -6.97 9.25 -2.93
CA ASN A 56 -5.61 9.26 -2.41
C ASN A 56 -5.20 7.87 -1.86
N PHE A 57 -6.08 7.22 -1.10
CA PHE A 57 -5.83 5.84 -0.64
C PHE A 57 -5.72 4.83 -1.81
N LYS A 58 -6.49 5.00 -2.89
CA LYS A 58 -6.37 4.15 -4.09
C LYS A 58 -5.05 4.36 -4.83
N GLU A 59 -4.56 5.61 -4.89
CA GLU A 59 -3.21 5.87 -5.44
C GLU A 59 -2.13 5.22 -4.57
N VAL A 60 -2.29 5.23 -3.24
CA VAL A 60 -1.42 4.50 -2.31
C VAL A 60 -1.43 3.00 -2.63
N GLU A 61 -2.61 2.38 -2.71
CA GLU A 61 -2.75 0.96 -3.07
C GLU A 61 -2.08 0.63 -4.41
N LYS A 62 -2.22 1.50 -5.41
CA LYS A 62 -1.61 1.34 -6.73
C LYS A 62 -0.08 1.36 -6.66
N VAL A 63 0.51 2.30 -5.94
CA VAL A 63 1.97 2.39 -5.76
C VAL A 63 2.51 1.11 -5.13
N TYR A 64 1.82 0.57 -4.13
CA TYR A 64 2.25 -0.68 -3.50
C TYR A 64 2.04 -1.91 -4.38
N LYS A 65 0.95 -1.97 -5.16
CA LYS A 65 0.76 -3.02 -6.17
C LYS A 65 1.87 -3.01 -7.22
N GLN A 66 2.28 -1.82 -7.68
CA GLN A 66 3.43 -1.67 -8.58
C GLN A 66 4.74 -2.12 -7.91
N GLY A 67 4.93 -1.81 -6.62
CA GLY A 67 6.05 -2.30 -5.82
C GLY A 67 6.11 -3.83 -5.78
N LYS A 68 4.97 -4.47 -5.61
CA LYS A 68 4.83 -5.94 -5.67
C LYS A 68 5.20 -6.50 -7.03
N GLU A 69 4.64 -5.96 -8.11
CA GLU A 69 4.91 -6.46 -9.47
C GLU A 69 6.39 -6.31 -9.87
N TYR A 70 7.03 -5.21 -9.49
CA TYR A 70 8.46 -5.05 -9.70
C TYR A 70 9.27 -6.10 -8.97
N TYR A 71 8.90 -6.40 -7.72
CA TYR A 71 9.59 -7.39 -6.94
C TYR A 71 9.40 -8.80 -7.50
N ASP A 72 8.18 -9.14 -7.93
CA ASP A 72 7.88 -10.40 -8.60
C ASP A 72 8.77 -10.58 -9.87
N LYS A 73 9.06 -9.48 -10.59
CA LYS A 73 10.00 -9.48 -11.72
C LYS A 73 11.47 -9.60 -11.29
N LEU A 74 11.90 -8.94 -10.22
CA LEU A 74 13.28 -9.08 -9.70
C LEU A 74 13.57 -10.51 -9.22
N GLN A 75 12.61 -11.13 -8.52
CA GLN A 75 12.70 -12.50 -8.05
C GLN A 75 12.88 -13.50 -9.20
N ALA A 76 12.25 -13.25 -10.35
CA ALA A 76 12.34 -14.11 -11.52
C ALA A 76 13.73 -14.10 -12.19
N VAL A 77 14.54 -13.06 -11.97
CA VAL A 77 15.81 -12.84 -12.68
C VAL A 77 17.03 -13.10 -11.78
N ASN A 78 16.90 -13.12 -10.45
CA ASN A 78 18.03 -13.21 -9.52
C ASN A 78 17.87 -14.33 -8.47
N ASN A 79 18.84 -15.25 -8.43
CA ASN A 79 18.85 -16.45 -7.58
C ASN A 79 19.36 -16.16 -6.14
N LEU A 80 18.94 -15.06 -5.52
CA LEU A 80 19.19 -14.76 -4.09
C LEU A 80 18.11 -15.45 -3.23
N VAL A 81 18.18 -16.79 -3.16
CA VAL A 81 17.08 -17.67 -2.75
C VAL A 81 16.67 -17.56 -1.26
N LYS A 82 17.43 -16.87 -0.40
CA LYS A 82 17.07 -16.61 1.02
C LYS A 82 16.54 -15.19 1.24
N ASP A 83 17.25 -14.20 0.72
CA ASP A 83 16.92 -12.78 0.75
C ASP A 83 15.56 -12.53 0.09
N ALA A 84 15.28 -13.30 -0.96
CA ALA A 84 14.10 -13.06 -1.77
C ALA A 84 12.78 -13.27 -1.00
N ARG A 85 12.75 -14.18 -0.02
CA ARG A 85 11.50 -14.54 0.67
C ARG A 85 11.07 -13.48 1.68
N LYS A 86 11.98 -13.00 2.54
CA LYS A 86 11.63 -11.99 3.54
C LYS A 86 11.31 -10.66 2.87
N VAL A 87 12.07 -10.27 1.85
CA VAL A 87 11.75 -9.08 1.06
C VAL A 87 10.39 -9.21 0.38
N GLN A 88 10.06 -10.37 -0.21
CA GLN A 88 8.72 -10.63 -0.75
C GLN A 88 7.63 -10.46 0.31
N GLN A 89 7.82 -11.08 1.48
CA GLN A 89 6.85 -11.00 2.58
C GLN A 89 6.69 -9.56 3.08
N THR A 90 7.76 -8.78 3.17
CA THR A 90 7.71 -7.36 3.52
C THR A 90 6.84 -6.59 2.53
N VAL A 91 7.07 -6.76 1.22
CA VAL A 91 6.27 -6.08 0.19
C VAL A 91 4.80 -6.50 0.23
N LEU A 92 4.53 -7.79 0.44
CA LEU A 92 3.16 -8.31 0.60
C LEU A 92 2.46 -7.71 1.82
N LEU A 93 3.15 -7.60 2.97
CA LEU A 93 2.60 -6.99 4.18
C LEU A 93 2.23 -5.52 3.96
N VAL A 94 3.08 -4.74 3.28
CA VAL A 94 2.76 -3.35 2.99
C VAL A 94 1.62 -3.21 1.97
N GLY A 95 1.56 -4.10 0.99
CA GLY A 95 0.40 -4.20 0.08
C GLY A 95 -0.90 -4.46 0.86
N ASP A 96 -0.89 -5.41 1.80
CA ASP A 96 -2.06 -5.74 2.64
C ASP A 96 -2.47 -4.56 3.54
N VAL A 97 -1.51 -3.84 4.13
CA VAL A 97 -1.78 -2.59 4.89
C VAL A 97 -2.59 -1.60 4.04
N SER A 98 -2.26 -1.48 2.76
CA SER A 98 -2.86 -0.50 1.86
C SER A 98 -4.25 -0.89 1.40
N GLU A 99 -4.44 -2.18 1.11
CA GLU A 99 -5.77 -2.74 0.87
C GLU A 99 -6.66 -2.55 2.10
N MET A 100 -6.12 -2.78 3.31
CA MET A 100 -6.84 -2.57 4.56
C MET A 100 -7.33 -1.12 4.69
N TYR A 101 -6.52 -0.13 4.33
CA TYR A 101 -6.93 1.28 4.35
C TYR A 101 -8.06 1.55 3.37
N VAL A 102 -7.87 1.27 2.07
CA VAL A 102 -8.87 1.56 1.03
C VAL A 102 -10.20 0.91 1.36
N LYS A 103 -10.16 -0.39 1.69
CA LYS A 103 -11.36 -1.20 1.92
C LYS A 103 -12.09 -0.78 3.17
N ASN A 104 -11.40 -0.62 4.30
CA ASN A 104 -12.08 -0.36 5.57
C ASN A 104 -12.45 1.11 5.73
N PHE A 105 -11.61 2.04 5.27
CA PHE A 105 -11.97 3.45 5.27
C PHE A 105 -13.17 3.72 4.36
N GLY A 106 -13.21 3.12 3.16
CA GLY A 106 -14.36 3.19 2.28
C GLY A 106 -15.65 2.66 2.93
N LYS A 107 -15.58 1.61 3.75
CA LYS A 107 -16.73 1.13 4.54
C LYS A 107 -17.13 2.12 5.64
N MET A 108 -16.16 2.65 6.39
CA MET A 108 -16.39 3.62 7.48
C MET A 108 -17.06 4.90 6.96
N MET A 109 -16.70 5.35 5.76
CA MET A 109 -17.33 6.52 5.14
C MET A 109 -18.81 6.31 4.78
N ASN A 110 -19.24 5.06 4.57
CA ASN A 110 -20.63 4.70 4.29
C ASN A 110 -21.38 4.25 5.56
N ASP A 111 -20.73 4.32 6.72
CA ASP A 111 -21.24 3.86 7.99
C ASP A 111 -21.80 5.05 8.80
N PRO A 112 -23.13 5.11 9.04
CA PRO A 112 -23.76 6.21 9.74
C PRO A 112 -23.38 6.29 11.23
N ASN A 113 -22.64 5.30 11.75
CA ASN A 113 -22.15 5.32 13.12
C ASN A 113 -20.91 6.20 13.32
N PHE A 114 -20.34 6.80 12.26
CA PHE A 114 -19.21 7.72 12.37
C PHE A 114 -19.61 9.14 11.98
N SER A 115 -19.16 10.12 12.77
CA SER A 115 -19.25 11.53 12.40
C SER A 115 -18.14 11.92 11.41
N ALA A 116 -18.29 13.06 10.73
CA ALA A 116 -17.26 13.60 9.86
C ALA A 116 -15.93 13.85 10.60
N GLN A 117 -16.00 14.32 11.85
CA GLN A 117 -14.83 14.53 12.70
C GLN A 117 -14.13 13.21 13.05
N GLU A 118 -14.90 12.15 13.33
CA GLU A 118 -14.34 10.83 13.60
C GLU A 118 -13.68 10.24 12.34
N LEU A 119 -14.30 10.40 11.17
CA LEU A 119 -13.71 9.97 9.90
C LEU A 119 -12.41 10.71 9.60
N ALA A 120 -12.34 12.01 9.85
CA ALA A 120 -11.10 12.78 9.71
C ALA A 120 -10.02 12.30 10.69
N ALA A 121 -10.36 12.05 11.95
CA ALA A 121 -9.44 11.50 12.93
C ALA A 121 -8.93 10.10 12.53
N ILE A 122 -9.80 9.26 11.97
CA ILE A 122 -9.43 7.93 11.45
C ILE A 122 -8.47 8.05 10.26
N ALA A 123 -8.77 8.94 9.30
CA ALA A 123 -7.91 9.19 8.15
C ALA A 123 -6.53 9.72 8.56
N ASN A 124 -6.48 10.62 9.54
CA ASN A 124 -5.23 11.13 10.11
C ASN A 124 -4.41 10.01 10.78
N GLY A 125 -5.08 9.13 11.54
CA GLY A 125 -4.43 7.95 12.12
C GLY A 125 -3.85 7.00 11.07
N TYR A 126 -4.59 6.73 10.00
CA TYR A 126 -4.06 5.96 8.86
C TYR A 126 -2.90 6.65 8.15
N SER A 127 -2.97 7.97 7.97
CA SER A 127 -1.88 8.72 7.34
C SER A 127 -0.59 8.68 8.16
N ALA A 128 -0.68 8.77 9.50
CA ALA A 128 0.48 8.65 10.37
C ALA A 128 1.11 7.25 10.25
N LEU A 129 0.27 6.20 10.29
CA LEU A 129 0.74 4.81 10.13
C LEU A 129 1.34 4.55 8.74
N LEU A 130 0.79 5.17 7.70
CA LEU A 130 1.32 5.09 6.34
C LEU A 130 2.71 5.74 6.24
N GLY A 131 2.89 6.93 6.83
CA GLY A 131 4.17 7.63 6.86
C GLY A 131 5.30 6.76 7.41
N GLU A 132 5.07 6.11 8.55
CA GLU A 132 6.02 5.19 9.18
C GLU A 132 6.38 3.99 8.27
N SER A 133 5.38 3.37 7.63
CA SER A 133 5.62 2.23 6.72
C SER A 133 6.41 2.59 5.45
N THR A 134 6.41 3.88 5.08
CA THR A 134 7.06 4.38 3.89
C THR A 134 8.57 4.40 4.03
N GLU A 135 9.06 4.83 5.19
CA GLU A 135 10.49 4.88 5.48
C GLU A 135 11.12 3.48 5.46
N LEU A 136 10.38 2.48 5.98
CA LEU A 136 10.80 1.07 5.94
C LEU A 136 10.96 0.54 4.50
N LEU A 137 10.10 0.96 3.57
CA LEU A 137 10.22 0.55 2.17
C LEU A 137 11.31 1.30 1.42
N LYS A 138 11.56 2.58 1.76
CA LYS A 138 12.72 3.31 1.24
C LYS A 138 14.00 2.60 1.65
N GLU A 139 14.10 2.18 2.90
CA GLU A 139 15.22 1.42 3.42
C GLU A 139 15.37 0.07 2.69
N LEU A 140 14.28 -0.69 2.55
CA LEU A 140 14.27 -1.96 1.80
C LEU A 140 14.77 -1.79 0.35
N LYS A 141 14.32 -0.73 -0.33
CA LYS A 141 14.72 -0.42 -1.70
C LYS A 141 16.20 -0.06 -1.80
N GLN A 142 16.75 0.66 -0.82
CA GLN A 142 18.19 0.99 -0.80
C GLN A 142 19.04 -0.27 -0.67
N ILE A 143 18.63 -1.22 0.18
CA ILE A 143 19.36 -2.48 0.40
C ILE A 143 19.35 -3.34 -0.87
N VAL A 144 18.19 -3.48 -1.52
CA VAL A 144 18.03 -4.29 -2.74
C VAL A 144 18.80 -3.69 -3.93
N ASN A 145 18.95 -2.36 -3.98
CA ASN A 145 19.69 -1.68 -5.04
C ASN A 145 21.17 -1.41 -4.71
N SER A 146 21.61 -1.67 -3.48
CA SER A 146 23.01 -1.46 -3.08
C SER A 146 23.90 -2.44 -3.84
N SER A 147 24.97 -1.92 -4.46
CA SER A 147 25.93 -2.77 -5.17
C SER A 147 26.64 -3.71 -4.20
N SER A 148 27.12 -4.86 -4.68
CA SER A 148 27.84 -5.87 -3.90
C SER A 148 29.14 -5.37 -3.23
N LEU A 149 29.58 -4.14 -3.54
CA LEU A 149 30.77 -3.49 -2.97
C LEU A 149 30.50 -2.72 -1.66
N SER A 150 29.24 -2.48 -1.30
CA SER A 150 28.85 -1.55 -0.21
C SER A 150 28.45 -2.23 1.10
N LEU A 151 28.02 -3.50 1.07
CA LEU A 151 27.59 -4.28 2.25
C LEU A 151 27.96 -5.74 2.04
N ASN A 152 28.47 -6.40 3.09
CA ASN A 152 28.63 -7.86 3.05
C ASN A 152 27.26 -8.55 3.22
N ASP A 153 27.15 -9.81 2.83
CA ASP A 153 25.86 -10.53 2.82
C ASP A 153 25.22 -10.65 4.22
N LYS A 154 26.02 -10.68 5.30
CA LYS A 154 25.50 -10.70 6.67
C LYS A 154 24.85 -9.37 7.05
N GLU A 155 25.53 -8.25 6.79
CA GLU A 155 24.98 -6.92 7.07
C GLU A 155 23.68 -6.70 6.29
N ARG A 156 23.65 -7.11 5.02
CA ARG A 156 22.41 -7.06 4.21
C ARG A 156 21.27 -7.84 4.85
N MET A 157 21.56 -9.04 5.33
CA MET A 157 20.56 -9.91 5.98
C MET A 157 20.06 -9.38 7.32
N ASP A 158 20.95 -8.84 8.15
CA ASP A 158 20.57 -8.26 9.45
C ASP A 158 19.61 -7.06 9.25
N ILE A 159 19.84 -6.25 8.21
CA ILE A 159 18.96 -5.12 7.89
C ILE A 159 17.61 -5.61 7.32
N ILE A 160 17.62 -6.57 6.38
CA ILE A 160 16.37 -7.17 5.85
C ILE A 160 15.52 -7.76 6.98
N ASP A 161 16.14 -8.44 7.93
CA ASP A 161 15.47 -9.05 9.07
C ASP A 161 14.85 -8.01 9.99
N ARG A 162 15.56 -6.92 10.25
CA ARG A 162 15.06 -5.78 11.02
C ARG A 162 13.85 -5.13 10.32
N VAL A 163 13.99 -4.77 9.05
CA VAL A 163 12.91 -4.14 8.25
C VAL A 163 11.69 -5.05 8.18
N TYR A 164 11.88 -6.35 7.95
CA TYR A 164 10.77 -7.31 7.93
C TYR A 164 10.03 -7.37 9.28
N LYS A 165 10.76 -7.39 10.40
CA LYS A 165 10.17 -7.38 11.73
C LYS A 165 9.36 -6.11 11.98
N GLU A 166 9.94 -4.95 11.67
CA GLU A 166 9.29 -3.64 11.84
C GLU A 166 8.01 -3.57 10.99
N VAL A 167 8.07 -3.91 9.70
CA VAL A 167 6.88 -3.91 8.82
C VAL A 167 5.78 -4.85 9.33
N LYS A 168 6.14 -6.01 9.88
CA LYS A 168 5.17 -6.94 10.47
C LYS A 168 4.48 -6.38 11.73
N GLU A 169 5.22 -5.67 12.56
CA GLU A 169 4.68 -4.97 13.73
C GLU A 169 3.74 -3.83 13.30
N TYR A 170 4.14 -3.02 12.31
CA TYR A 170 3.29 -1.98 11.75
C TYR A 170 2.01 -2.52 11.11
N HIS A 171 2.11 -3.60 10.34
CA HIS A 171 0.95 -4.27 9.77
C HIS A 171 -0.04 -4.72 10.87
N SER A 172 0.48 -5.27 11.96
CA SER A 172 -0.33 -5.65 13.12
C SER A 172 -0.99 -4.44 13.80
N LEU A 173 -0.27 -3.32 13.91
CA LEU A 173 -0.78 -2.07 14.47
C LEU A 173 -1.91 -1.48 13.62
N VAL A 174 -1.75 -1.48 12.29
CA VAL A 174 -2.79 -1.06 11.34
C VAL A 174 -4.04 -1.91 11.49
N ARG A 175 -3.86 -3.23 11.59
CA ARG A 175 -4.96 -4.17 11.81
C ARG A 175 -5.68 -3.91 13.13
N TYR A 176 -4.93 -3.73 14.21
CA TYR A 176 -5.49 -3.39 15.51
C TYR A 176 -6.29 -2.07 15.45
N TYR A 177 -5.70 -1.01 14.90
CA TYR A 177 -6.33 0.31 14.77
C TYR A 177 -7.64 0.24 13.97
N THR A 178 -7.61 -0.48 12.84
CA THR A 178 -8.79 -0.71 11.98
C THR A 178 -9.90 -1.42 12.76
N ASN A 179 -9.57 -2.55 13.41
CA ASN A 179 -10.54 -3.35 14.15
C ASN A 179 -11.11 -2.60 15.35
N LYS A 180 -10.31 -1.77 16.02
CA LYS A 180 -10.76 -0.91 17.12
C LYS A 180 -11.84 0.07 16.64
N ASN A 181 -11.62 0.75 15.51
CA ASN A 181 -12.62 1.67 14.95
C ASN A 181 -13.90 0.93 14.53
N ILE A 182 -13.78 -0.20 13.84
CA ILE A 182 -14.94 -1.04 13.48
C ILE A 182 -15.74 -1.46 14.73
N SER A 183 -15.05 -1.81 15.81
CA SER A 183 -15.69 -2.23 17.07
C SER A 183 -16.54 -1.11 17.68
N VAL A 184 -16.13 0.14 17.55
CA VAL A 184 -16.92 1.31 17.99
C VAL A 184 -18.26 1.37 17.25
N SER A 185 -18.24 1.22 15.93
CA SER A 185 -19.46 1.17 15.12
C SER A 185 -20.38 0.00 15.53
N ILE A 186 -19.82 -1.20 15.71
CA ILE A 186 -20.58 -2.37 16.17
C ILE A 186 -21.27 -2.11 17.52
N LEU A 187 -20.56 -1.49 18.48
CA LEU A 187 -21.13 -1.17 19.79
C LEU A 187 -22.26 -0.14 19.69
N ARG A 188 -22.11 0.88 18.84
CA ARG A 188 -23.16 1.90 18.60
C ARG A 188 -24.39 1.28 17.93
N ALA A 189 -24.19 0.44 16.92
CA ALA A 189 -25.26 -0.26 16.23
C ALA A 189 -26.02 -1.24 17.14
N LYS A 190 -25.34 -1.90 18.09
CA LYS A 190 -26.00 -2.72 19.12
C LYS A 190 -26.91 -1.88 20.02
N LYS A 191 -26.47 -0.69 20.45
CA LYS A 191 -27.29 0.22 21.26
C LYS A 191 -28.50 0.77 20.51
N GLN A 192 -28.40 0.92 19.19
CA GLN A 192 -29.48 1.43 18.33
C GLN A 192 -30.37 0.31 17.74
N HIS A 193 -30.17 -0.95 18.14
CA HIS A 193 -30.85 -2.12 17.57
C HIS A 193 -30.69 -2.25 16.02
N ASN A 194 -29.63 -1.67 15.45
CA ASN A 194 -29.34 -1.66 14.01
C ASN A 194 -28.08 -2.49 13.67
N THR A 195 -27.95 -3.66 14.28
CA THR A 195 -26.73 -4.48 14.14
C THR A 195 -26.59 -5.10 12.74
N LYS A 196 -27.71 -5.36 12.05
CA LYS A 196 -27.74 -5.99 10.72
C LYS A 196 -26.92 -5.21 9.68
N ARG A 197 -27.13 -3.90 9.60
CA ARG A 197 -26.41 -3.03 8.62
C ARG A 197 -24.90 -3.00 8.87
N VAL A 198 -24.48 -2.97 10.13
CA VAL A 198 -23.05 -2.99 10.47
C VAL A 198 -22.43 -4.36 10.22
N LEU A 199 -23.17 -5.45 10.41
CA LEU A 199 -22.75 -6.79 10.02
C LEU A 199 -22.65 -6.94 8.50
N GLU A 200 -23.51 -6.29 7.72
CA GLU A 200 -23.37 -6.24 6.25
C GLU A 200 -22.06 -5.57 5.82
N LEU A 201 -21.65 -4.50 6.53
CA LEU A 201 -20.39 -3.79 6.26
C LEU A 201 -19.14 -4.57 6.72
N TYR A 202 -19.13 -5.06 7.96
CA TYR A 202 -17.90 -5.60 8.60
C TYR A 202 -17.97 -7.07 9.02
N GLY A 203 -19.16 -7.68 9.03
CA GLY A 203 -19.33 -9.06 9.45
C GLY A 203 -18.57 -10.05 8.55
N THR A 204 -18.08 -11.12 9.17
CA THR A 204 -17.65 -12.32 8.43
C THR A 204 -18.87 -13.05 7.85
N PRO A 205 -18.72 -13.89 6.81
CA PRO A 205 -19.83 -14.65 6.25
C PRO A 205 -20.65 -15.40 7.33
N ASN A 206 -19.96 -15.98 8.31
CA ASN A 206 -20.60 -16.68 9.42
C ASN A 206 -21.45 -15.76 10.31
N GLN A 207 -21.07 -14.49 10.48
CA GLN A 207 -21.83 -13.52 11.28
C GLN A 207 -22.97 -12.85 10.50
N LYS A 208 -23.01 -12.99 9.17
CA LYS A 208 -24.06 -12.38 8.33
C LYS A 208 -25.24 -13.32 8.09
N TYR A 209 -24.99 -14.62 8.03
CA TYR A 209 -25.94 -15.62 7.53
C TYR A 209 -26.35 -16.68 8.57
N TRP A 210 -25.89 -16.55 9.81
CA TRP A 210 -26.23 -17.40 10.95
C TRP A 210 -26.53 -16.53 12.17
#